data_AF-A0A345C065-F1
#
_entry.id   AF-A0A345C065-F1
#
_cell.length_a   1.000
_cell.length_b   1.000
_cell.length_c   1.000
_cell.angle_alpha   90.00
_cell.angle_beta   90.00
_cell.angle_gamma   90.00
#
_symmetry.space_group_name_H-M   'P 1'
#
loop_
_entity.id
_entity.type
_entity.pdbx_description
1 polymer ?
#
loop_
_entity_poly.entity_id
_entity_poly.type
_entity_poly.pdbx_seq_one_letter_code
_entity_poly.pdbx_strand_id
1 'polypeptide(L)' 'MKHMTNELLVEAYELAKERKLDQGFLLLLETEIHKRIEHTQLIVAAPYDQ' A
#
# COMPACT_ATOMS: atom_id res chain seq x y z
N MET A 1 -5.45 7.45 -4.43
CA MET A 1 -4.21 6.71 -4.09
C MET A 1 -3.56 5.99 -5.27
N LYS A 2 -4.28 5.65 -6.37
CA LYS A 2 -3.73 4.94 -7.56
C LYS A 2 -2.44 5.52 -8.18
N HIS A 3 -2.19 6.82 -8.05
CA HIS A 3 -0.99 7.49 -8.61
C HIS A 3 0.12 7.75 -7.58
N MET A 4 -0.07 7.36 -6.31
CA MET A 4 0.99 7.47 -5.31
C MET A 4 2.04 6.37 -5.53
N THR A 5 3.32 6.68 -5.32
CA THR A 5 4.38 5.68 -5.21
C THR A 5 4.21 4.86 -3.94
N ASN A 6 4.87 3.70 -3.86
CA ASN A 6 4.81 2.86 -2.65
C ASN A 6 5.41 3.58 -1.43
N GLU A 7 6.53 4.28 -1.62
CA GLU A 7 7.17 5.07 -0.56
C GLU A 7 6.24 6.15 -0.02
N LEU A 8 5.61 6.92 -0.91
CA LEU A 8 4.69 7.99 -0.53
C LEU A 8 3.43 7.44 0.18
N LEU A 9 2.99 6.24 -0.19
CA LEU A 9 1.82 5.60 0.43
C LEU A 9 2.12 5.15 1.88
N VAL A 10 3.31 4.59 2.12
CA VAL A 10 3.75 4.20 3.47
C VAL A 10 4.02 5.43 4.34
N GLU A 11 4.68 6.45 3.80
CA GLU A 11 4.92 7.71 4.52
C GLU A 11 3.60 8.39 4.92
N ALA A 12 2.60 8.40 4.01
CA ALA A 12 1.28 8.93 4.30
C ALA A 12 0.56 8.16 5.43
N TYR A 13 0.74 6.84 5.50
CA TYR A 13 0.17 6.00 6.57
C TYR A 13 0.81 6.28 7.93
N GLU A 14 2.13 6.37 7.99
CA GLU A 14 2.84 6.70 9.24
C GLU A 14 2.49 8.11 9.72
N LEU A 15 2.47 9.10 8.82
CA LEU A 15 2.07 10.46 9.17
C LEU A 15 0.61 10.53 9.65
N ALA A 16 -0.29 9.75 9.05
CA ALA A 16 -1.68 9.68 9.45
C ALA A 16 -1.85 9.08 10.86
N LYS A 17 -1.04 8.06 11.22
CA LYS A 17 -0.98 7.49 12.57
C LYS A 17 -0.48 8.50 13.60
N GLU A 18 0.62 9.18 13.30
CA GLU A 18 1.19 10.21 14.18
C GLU A 18 0.20 11.34 14.48
N ARG A 19 -0.57 11.73 13.46
CA ARG A 19 -1.60 12.78 13.57
C ARG A 19 -2.92 12.30 14.16
N LYS A 20 -3.04 11.00 14.49
CA LYS A 20 -4.28 10.38 15.00
C LYS A 20 -5.48 10.68 14.10
N LEU A 21 -5.28 10.59 12.79
CA LEU A 21 -6.36 10.77 11.82
C LEU A 21 -7.42 9.67 11.96
N ASP A 22 -8.57 9.92 11.32
CA ASP A 22 -9.71 9.01 11.34
C ASP A 22 -9.32 7.56 10.98
N GLN A 23 -9.89 6.60 11.71
CA GLN A 23 -9.58 5.18 11.53
C GLN A 23 -10.00 4.66 10.15
N GLY A 24 -11.05 5.21 9.55
CA GLY A 24 -11.45 4.89 8.19
C GLY A 24 -10.40 5.32 7.17
N PHE A 25 -9.77 6.48 7.38
CA PHE A 25 -8.67 6.93 6.53
C PHE A 25 -7.43 6.03 6.65
N LEU A 26 -7.08 5.60 7.87
CA LEU A 26 -5.99 4.64 8.09
C LEU A 26 -6.26 3.31 7.39
N LEU A 27 -7.49 2.79 7.49
CA LEU A 27 -7.89 1.53 6.86
C LEU A 27 -7.81 1.60 5.32
N LEU A 28 -8.12 2.76 4.73
CA LEU A 28 -7.99 2.98 3.29
C LEU A 28 -6.53 2.89 2.83
N LEU A 29 -5.60 3.46 3.60
CA LEU A 29 -4.16 3.40 3.32
C LEU A 29 -3.64 1.96 3.49
N GLU A 30 -3.97 1.28 4.58
CA GLU A 30 -3.59 -0.13 4.81
C GLU A 30 -4.08 -1.05 3.69
N THR A 31 -5.33 -0.87 3.27
CA THR A 31 -5.94 -1.66 2.19
C THR A 31 -5.17 -1.49 0.88
N GLU A 32 -4.78 -0.26 0.54
CA GLU A 32 -4.01 0.01 -0.67
C GLU A 32 -2.58 -0.53 -0.59
N ILE A 33 -1.93 -0.44 0.59
CA ILE A 33 -0.60 -1.01 0.83
C ILE A 33 -0.62 -2.53 0.64
N HIS A 34 -1.58 -3.23 1.27
CA HIS A 34 -1.71 -4.68 1.14
C HIS A 34 -1.94 -5.12 -0.31
N LYS A 35 -2.85 -4.44 -1.04
CA LYS A 35 -3.10 -4.73 -2.45
C LYS A 35 -1.83 -4.64 -3.31
N ARG A 36 -0.97 -3.67 -3.05
CA ARG A 36 0.29 -3.49 -3.81
C ARG A 36 1.33 -4.54 -3.48
N ILE A 37 1.40 -4.97 -2.22
CA ILE A 37 2.28 -6.06 -1.79
C ILE A 37 1.82 -7.37 -2.46
N GLU A 38 0.53 -7.70 -2.39
CA GLU A 38 -0.05 -8.87 -3.04
C GLU A 38 0.21 -8.86 -4.56
N HIS A 39 -0.02 -7.72 -5.22
CA HIS A 39 0.24 -7.58 -6.65
C HIS A 39 1.73 -7.74 -6.99
N THR A 40 2.63 -7.24 -6.14
CA THR A 40 4.09 -7.39 -6.34
C THR A 40 4.51 -8.85 -6.16
N GLN A 41 3.99 -9.55 -5.15
CA GLN A 41 4.27 -10.96 -4.92
C GLN A 41 3.73 -11.85 -6.05
N LEU A 42 2.57 -11.52 -6.61
CA LEU A 42 2.00 -12.21 -7.77
C LEU A 42 2.86 -12.04 -9.04
N ILE A 43 3.46 -10.86 -9.24
CA ILE A 43 4.37 -10.61 -10.39
C ILE A 43 5.68 -11.40 -10.24
N VAL A 44 6.21 -11.51 -9.02
CA VAL A 44 7.47 -12.24 -8.76
C VAL A 44 7.25 -13.76 -8.75
N ALA A 45 6.06 -14.22 -8.35
CA ALA A 45 5.70 -15.63 -8.32
C ALA A 45 5.22 -16.20 -9.66
N ALA A 46 5.01 -15.36 -10.69
CA ALA A 46 4.78 -15.84 -12.05
C ALA A 46 6.13 -16.36 -12.60
N PRO A 47 6.31 -17.69 -12.76
CA PRO A 47 7.47 -18.17 -13.50
C PRO A 47 7.33 -17.65 -14.92
N TYR A 48 8.39 -17.05 -15.46
CA TYR A 48 8.51 -16.90 -16.89
C TYR A 48 8.54 -18.33 -17.47
N ASP A 49 7.37 -18.86 -17.81
CA ASP A 49 7.27 -19.99 -18.74
C ASP A 49 7.64 -19.46 -20.13
N GLN A 50 8.93 -19.53 -20.47
CA GLN A 50 9.46 -19.49 -21.84
C GLN A 50 10.57 -20.52 -22.00
#